data_AF-A0A8E0VIA1-F1
#
_entry.id   AF-A0A8E0VIA1-F1
#
_cell.length_a   1.000
_cell.length_b   1.000
_cell.length_c   1.000
_cell.angle_alpha   90.00
_cell.angle_beta   90.00
_cell.angle_gamma   90.00
#
_symmetry.space_group_name_H-M   'P 1'
#
loop_
_entity.id
_entity.type
_entity.pdbx_description
1 polymer ?
#
loop_
_entity_poly.entity_id
_entity_poly.type
_entity_poly.pdbx_seq_one_letter_code
_entity_poly.pdbx_strand_id
1 'polypeptide(L)'
;MQVIQFYPDYVERFSSDVLQTLLSRSFGLHPQMRAAFMKAFMRLKTKDLIPLNKAIDVAFKLHRCQDKQVRQTMRNFVVHDIKRLNKRQKMSKVNVTIQTYLSKILRDDNPTVAREAVFILIRLFKKNVWNDSRTANLIADACLAKRKKVYAPAVRFFLGQDVAAEGKDSDSESESDTVGITDQFCPLRIFLISIPSDHPLLSVVLKVGYD
;
A
#
# COMPACT_ATOMS: atom_id res chain seq x y z
N MET A 1 12.96 -19.36 -19.65
CA MET A 1 14.38 -19.01 -19.90
C MET A 1 14.47 -17.51 -20.15
N GLN A 2 15.09 -16.71 -19.28
CA GLN A 2 15.19 -15.25 -19.47
C GLN A 2 16.58 -14.88 -20.00
N VAL A 3 16.63 -14.50 -21.28
CA VAL A 3 17.84 -14.12 -22.06
C VAL A 3 18.55 -12.88 -21.49
N ILE A 4 17.89 -12.13 -20.59
CA ILE A 4 18.38 -10.90 -19.95
C ILE A 4 19.77 -11.06 -19.28
N GLN A 5 20.14 -12.26 -18.82
CA GLN A 5 21.45 -12.50 -18.19
C GLN A 5 22.62 -12.49 -19.19
N PHE A 6 22.34 -12.67 -20.49
CA PHE A 6 23.36 -12.80 -21.53
C PHE A 6 23.65 -11.47 -22.26
N TYR A 7 22.90 -10.39 -21.95
CA TYR A 7 23.01 -9.09 -22.64
C TYR A 7 22.93 -7.92 -21.65
N PRO A 8 23.90 -7.75 -20.73
CA PRO A 8 23.87 -6.75 -19.67
C PRO A 8 23.67 -5.32 -20.18
N ASP A 9 24.28 -4.96 -21.32
CA ASP A 9 24.21 -3.62 -21.91
C ASP A 9 22.79 -3.23 -22.36
N TYR A 10 22.00 -4.22 -22.78
CA TYR A 10 20.61 -3.99 -23.21
C TYR A 10 19.64 -3.96 -22.03
N VAL A 11 20.03 -4.49 -20.87
CA VAL A 11 19.15 -4.58 -19.70
C VAL A 11 18.79 -3.20 -19.16
N GLU A 12 19.76 -2.30 -19.09
CA GLU A 12 19.53 -0.94 -18.59
C GLU A 12 18.53 -0.20 -19.47
N ARG A 13 18.76 -0.18 -20.78
CA ARG A 13 17.86 0.45 -21.76
C ARG A 13 16.46 -0.16 -21.73
N PHE A 14 16.39 -1.49 -21.76
CA PHE A 14 15.10 -2.20 -21.67
C PHE A 14 14.35 -1.87 -20.36
N SER A 15 15.05 -1.81 -19.23
CA SER A 15 14.43 -1.48 -17.95
C SER A 15 13.87 -0.05 -17.93
N SER A 16 14.60 0.89 -18.53
CA SER A 16 14.15 2.27 -18.70
C SER A 16 12.92 2.36 -19.60
N ASP A 17 12.93 1.67 -20.74
CA ASP A 17 11.83 1.68 -21.70
C ASP A 17 10.55 1.07 -21.10
N VAL A 18 10.67 -0.02 -20.34
CA VAL A 18 9.56 -0.64 -19.61
C VAL A 18 8.98 0.34 -18.58
N LEU A 19 9.84 1.01 -17.80
CA LEU A 19 9.40 2.01 -16.81
C LEU A 19 8.70 3.20 -17.48
N GLN A 20 9.30 3.75 -18.53
CA GLN A 20 8.75 4.89 -19.27
C GLN A 20 7.40 4.55 -19.92
N THR A 21 7.29 3.36 -20.52
CA THR A 21 6.04 2.88 -21.14
C THR A 21 4.93 2.74 -20.09
N LEU A 22 5.25 2.14 -18.94
CA LEU A 22 4.29 1.98 -17.84
C LEU A 22 3.90 3.33 -17.18
N LEU A 23 4.81 4.30 -17.11
CA LEU A 23 4.50 5.61 -16.52
C LEU A 23 3.71 6.52 -17.47
N SER A 24 4.04 6.52 -18.75
CA SER A 24 3.45 7.42 -19.75
C SER A 24 2.13 6.92 -20.35
N ARG A 25 2.02 5.60 -20.63
CA ARG A 25 0.94 5.07 -21.48
C ARG A 25 0.08 4.00 -20.81
N SER A 26 0.22 3.74 -19.51
CA SER A 26 -0.51 2.63 -18.82
C SER A 26 -2.02 2.60 -19.02
N PHE A 27 -2.67 3.75 -19.23
CA PHE A 27 -4.12 3.84 -19.47
C PHE A 27 -4.53 3.56 -20.91
N GLY A 28 -3.67 3.81 -21.89
CA GLY A 28 -3.95 3.60 -23.32
C GLY A 28 -3.49 2.24 -23.86
N LEU A 29 -2.83 1.43 -23.04
CA LEU A 29 -2.39 0.08 -23.44
C LEU A 29 -3.56 -0.92 -23.38
N HIS A 30 -3.59 -1.82 -24.37
CA HIS A 30 -4.47 -2.99 -24.33
C HIS A 30 -4.20 -3.82 -23.04
N PRO A 31 -5.23 -4.36 -22.35
CA PRO A 31 -5.07 -5.06 -21.07
C PRO A 31 -4.01 -6.18 -21.09
N GLN A 32 -3.94 -6.95 -22.18
CA GLN A 32 -2.95 -8.02 -22.33
C GLN A 32 -1.51 -7.49 -22.41
N MET A 33 -1.28 -6.38 -23.12
CA MET A 33 0.03 -5.75 -23.18
C MET A 33 0.40 -5.16 -21.82
N ARG A 34 -0.53 -4.51 -21.14
CA ARG A 34 -0.34 -3.99 -19.78
C ARG A 34 0.07 -5.11 -18.82
N ALA A 35 -0.58 -6.27 -18.89
CA ALA A 35 -0.20 -7.44 -18.09
C ALA A 35 1.21 -7.96 -18.43
N ALA A 36 1.59 -7.97 -19.72
CA ALA A 36 2.93 -8.39 -20.15
C ALA A 36 4.02 -7.43 -19.62
N PHE A 37 3.85 -6.11 -19.78
CA PHE A 37 4.79 -5.11 -19.26
C PHE A 37 4.88 -5.15 -17.73
N MET A 38 3.76 -5.37 -17.04
CA MET A 38 3.76 -5.50 -15.59
C MET A 38 4.52 -6.74 -15.12
N LYS A 39 4.35 -7.88 -15.80
CA LYS A 39 5.13 -9.10 -15.53
C LYS A 39 6.62 -8.86 -15.79
N ALA A 40 6.97 -8.16 -16.87
CA ALA A 40 8.35 -7.78 -17.18
C ALA A 40 8.94 -6.88 -16.07
N PHE A 41 8.20 -5.85 -15.65
CA PHE A 41 8.58 -4.96 -14.55
C PHE A 41 8.80 -5.72 -13.23
N MET A 42 7.87 -6.60 -12.83
CA MET A 42 8.03 -7.42 -11.63
C MET A 42 9.29 -8.30 -11.70
N ARG A 43 9.59 -8.86 -12.87
CA ARG A 43 10.81 -9.67 -13.09
C ARG A 43 12.09 -8.85 -13.02
N LEU A 44 12.11 -7.65 -13.60
CA LEU A 44 13.24 -6.72 -13.52
C LEU A 44 13.52 -6.35 -12.06
N LYS A 45 12.48 -6.09 -11.27
CA LYS A 45 12.65 -5.77 -9.85
C LYS A 45 13.15 -6.95 -9.02
N THR A 46 12.70 -8.18 -9.33
CA THR A 46 13.20 -9.39 -8.65
C THR A 46 14.71 -9.60 -8.84
N LYS A 47 15.26 -9.15 -9.97
CA LYS A 47 16.72 -9.13 -10.24
C LYS A 47 17.43 -7.90 -9.68
N ASP A 48 16.73 -7.06 -8.92
CA ASP A 48 17.22 -5.81 -8.32
C ASP A 48 17.81 -4.79 -9.33
N LEU A 49 17.38 -4.86 -10.59
CA LEU A 49 17.77 -3.92 -11.65
C LEU A 49 17.05 -2.57 -11.52
N ILE A 50 16.00 -2.51 -10.70
CA ILE A 50 15.19 -1.31 -10.46
C ILE A 50 15.21 -0.99 -8.97
N PRO A 51 15.55 0.24 -8.55
CA PRO A 51 15.50 0.62 -7.14
C PRO A 51 14.06 0.65 -6.62
N LEU A 52 13.88 0.34 -5.33
CA LEU A 52 12.55 0.25 -4.70
C LEU A 52 11.71 1.53 -4.87
N ASN A 53 12.33 2.71 -4.76
CA ASN A 53 11.64 4.00 -4.90
C ASN A 53 10.93 4.11 -6.27
N LYS A 54 11.66 3.85 -7.37
CA LYS A 54 11.08 3.86 -8.72
C LYS A 54 10.02 2.77 -8.90
N ALA A 55 10.22 1.60 -8.28
CA ALA A 55 9.27 0.52 -8.37
C ALA A 55 7.93 0.87 -7.71
N ILE A 56 7.97 1.57 -6.56
CA ILE A 56 6.79 2.05 -5.85
C ILE A 56 6.06 3.11 -6.67
N ASP A 57 6.78 4.04 -7.31
CA ASP A 57 6.16 5.04 -8.19
C ASP A 57 5.36 4.40 -9.33
N VAL A 58 5.96 3.42 -10.02
CA VAL A 58 5.27 2.69 -11.09
C VAL A 58 4.10 1.88 -10.55
N ALA A 59 4.26 1.25 -9.38
CA ALA A 59 3.20 0.51 -8.73
C ALA A 59 1.99 1.40 -8.44
N PHE A 60 2.17 2.56 -7.81
CA PHE A 60 1.07 3.49 -7.50
C PHE A 60 0.46 4.13 -8.75
N LYS A 61 1.25 4.34 -9.81
CA LYS A 61 0.72 4.73 -11.12
C LYS A 61 -0.20 3.64 -11.69
N LEU A 62 0.17 2.37 -11.54
CA LEU A 62 -0.65 1.22 -12.00
C LEU A 62 -1.91 1.01 -11.14
N HIS A 63 -1.89 1.37 -9.85
CA HIS A 63 -3.09 1.32 -9.01
C HIS A 63 -4.19 2.29 -9.46
N ARG A 64 -3.85 3.33 -10.23
CA ARG A 64 -4.83 4.24 -10.84
C ARG A 64 -5.61 3.58 -11.99
N CYS A 65 -5.11 2.48 -12.57
CA CYS A 65 -5.86 1.74 -13.59
C CYS A 65 -7.13 1.12 -12.98
N GLN A 66 -8.24 1.14 -13.72
CA GLN A 66 -9.53 0.59 -13.30
C GLN A 66 -9.62 -0.94 -13.43
N ASP A 67 -8.57 -1.66 -13.03
CA ASP A 67 -8.50 -3.11 -13.15
C ASP A 67 -8.23 -3.74 -11.78
N LYS A 68 -9.20 -4.50 -11.29
CA LYS A 68 -9.18 -5.10 -9.94
C LYS A 68 -8.02 -6.08 -9.78
N GLN A 69 -7.77 -6.91 -10.78
CA GLN A 69 -6.71 -7.91 -10.74
C GLN A 69 -5.33 -7.26 -10.75
N VAL A 70 -5.16 -6.19 -11.52
CA VAL A 70 -3.93 -5.39 -11.54
C VAL A 70 -3.65 -4.77 -10.17
N ARG A 71 -4.66 -4.15 -9.54
CA ARG A 71 -4.52 -3.56 -8.19
C ARG A 71 -4.12 -4.60 -7.15
N GLN A 72 -4.79 -5.75 -7.12
CA GLN A 72 -4.44 -6.83 -6.19
C GLN A 72 -3.02 -7.37 -6.42
N THR A 73 -2.64 -7.58 -7.68
CA THR A 73 -1.30 -8.04 -8.05
C THR A 73 -0.24 -7.04 -7.60
N MET A 74 -0.46 -5.74 -7.84
CA MET A 74 0.50 -4.71 -7.51
C MET A 74 0.61 -4.48 -5.99
N ARG A 75 -0.51 -4.51 -5.27
CA ARG A 75 -0.53 -4.49 -3.80
C ARG A 75 0.29 -5.65 -3.22
N ASN A 76 0.06 -6.87 -3.71
CA ASN A 76 0.80 -8.05 -3.28
C ASN A 76 2.30 -7.93 -3.58
N PHE A 77 2.63 -7.44 -4.77
CA PHE A 77 4.00 -7.21 -5.19
C PHE A 77 4.73 -6.21 -4.28
N VAL A 78 4.14 -5.04 -3.99
CA VAL A 78 4.76 -4.02 -3.13
C VAL A 78 5.02 -4.56 -1.73
N VAL A 79 4.02 -5.23 -1.11
CA VAL A 79 4.16 -5.83 0.22
C VAL A 79 5.26 -6.90 0.23
N HIS A 80 5.31 -7.74 -0.80
CA HIS A 80 6.33 -8.79 -0.92
C HIS A 80 7.73 -8.20 -1.12
N ASP A 81 7.88 -7.18 -1.97
CA ASP A 81 9.18 -6.59 -2.28
C ASP A 81 9.76 -5.84 -1.07
N ILE A 82 8.94 -5.09 -0.32
CA ILE A 82 9.35 -4.46 0.94
C ILE A 82 9.76 -5.50 1.97
N LYS A 83 9.01 -6.62 2.09
CA LYS A 83 9.36 -7.72 2.98
C LYS A 83 10.68 -8.38 2.57
N ARG A 84 10.89 -8.63 1.27
CA ARG A 84 12.12 -9.22 0.72
C ARG A 84 13.33 -8.33 1.00
N LEU A 85 13.19 -7.02 0.83
CA LEU A 85 14.29 -6.06 1.06
C LEU A 85 14.63 -5.94 2.55
N ASN A 86 13.63 -5.84 3.44
CA ASN A 86 13.88 -5.79 4.89
C ASN A 86 14.47 -7.10 5.44
N LYS A 87 14.19 -8.26 4.82
CA LYS A 87 14.85 -9.53 5.16
C LYS A 87 16.34 -9.54 4.81
N ARG A 88 16.75 -8.87 3.74
CA ARG A 88 18.16 -8.83 3.31
C ARG A 88 18.98 -7.85 4.16
N GLN A 89 18.41 -6.70 4.49
CA GLN A 89 19.04 -5.68 5.32
C GLN A 89 17.96 -4.74 5.87
N LYS A 90 18.06 -4.32 7.15
CA LYS A 90 17.19 -3.26 7.69
C LYS A 90 17.50 -1.93 6.99
N MET A 91 16.72 -1.58 5.97
CA MET A 91 16.86 -0.32 5.23
C MET A 91 16.03 0.80 5.85
N SER A 92 16.37 1.20 7.09
CA SER A 92 15.63 2.23 7.84
C SER A 92 15.43 3.53 7.06
N LYS A 93 16.47 4.03 6.39
CA LYS A 93 16.39 5.24 5.55
C LYS A 93 15.38 5.11 4.41
N VAL A 94 15.38 3.99 3.69
CA VAL A 94 14.47 3.75 2.56
C VAL A 94 13.03 3.59 3.06
N ASN A 95 12.82 2.92 4.19
CA ASN A 95 11.51 2.79 4.82
C ASN A 95 10.92 4.17 5.17
N VAL A 96 11.73 5.09 5.72
CA VAL A 96 11.30 6.47 6.00
C VAL A 96 10.90 7.22 4.73
N THR A 97 11.67 7.09 3.64
CA THR A 97 11.32 7.69 2.35
C THR A 97 9.98 7.17 1.84
N ILE A 98 9.74 5.86 1.95
CA ILE A 98 8.50 5.24 1.48
C ILE A 98 7.31 5.60 2.38
N GLN A 99 7.48 5.63 3.70
CA GLN A 99 6.45 6.08 4.63
C GLN A 99 6.05 7.54 4.32
N THR A 100 7.04 8.39 4.02
CA THR A 100 6.80 9.79 3.59
C THR A 100 6.04 9.83 2.27
N TYR A 101 6.40 8.97 1.31
CA TYR A 101 5.68 8.85 0.05
C TYR A 101 4.23 8.39 0.25
N LEU A 102 4.00 7.35 1.05
CA LEU A 102 2.66 6.83 1.37
C LEU A 102 1.81 7.88 2.08
N SER A 103 2.41 8.68 2.97
CA SER A 103 1.71 9.82 3.60
C SER A 103 1.18 10.82 2.58
N LYS A 104 1.96 11.12 1.53
CA LYS A 104 1.50 11.97 0.42
C LYS A 104 0.38 11.31 -0.37
N ILE A 105 0.47 10.01 -0.64
CA ILE A 105 -0.55 9.26 -1.39
C ILE A 105 -1.88 9.18 -0.62
N LEU A 106 -1.87 9.10 0.72
CA LEU A 106 -3.09 9.13 1.53
C LEU A 106 -3.90 10.43 1.35
N ARG A 107 -3.20 11.52 1.02
CA ARG A 107 -3.78 12.85 0.75
C ARG A 107 -4.11 13.09 -0.74
N ASP A 108 -3.84 12.12 -1.61
CA ASP A 108 -4.08 12.22 -3.06
C ASP A 108 -5.59 12.29 -3.37
N ASP A 109 -5.96 12.92 -4.48
CA ASP A 109 -7.36 13.13 -4.89
C ASP A 109 -8.06 11.84 -5.32
N ASN A 110 -7.33 10.77 -5.60
CA ASN A 110 -7.92 9.50 -6.04
C ASN A 110 -8.21 8.55 -4.84
N PRO A 111 -9.48 8.28 -4.51
CA PRO A 111 -9.84 7.46 -3.34
C PRO A 111 -9.38 6.01 -3.47
N THR A 112 -9.27 5.49 -4.70
CA THR A 112 -8.82 4.11 -4.96
C THR A 112 -7.35 3.97 -4.59
N VAL A 113 -6.51 4.94 -4.97
CA VAL A 113 -5.07 4.92 -4.68
C VAL A 113 -4.83 5.08 -3.18
N ALA A 114 -5.53 6.01 -2.53
CA ALA A 114 -5.47 6.20 -1.09
C ALA A 114 -5.89 4.93 -0.33
N ARG A 115 -6.97 4.26 -0.76
CA ARG A 115 -7.40 2.96 -0.19
C ARG A 115 -6.32 1.88 -0.34
N GLU A 116 -5.67 1.81 -1.49
CA GLU A 116 -4.58 0.84 -1.72
C GLU A 116 -3.36 1.12 -0.83
N ALA A 117 -3.02 2.38 -0.60
CA ALA A 117 -1.97 2.76 0.36
C ALA A 117 -2.30 2.29 1.79
N VAL A 118 -3.55 2.48 2.24
CA VAL A 118 -4.02 1.98 3.55
C VAL A 118 -3.87 0.46 3.65
N PHE A 119 -4.29 -0.29 2.62
CA PHE A 119 -4.13 -1.75 2.64
C PHE A 119 -2.68 -2.20 2.67
N ILE A 120 -1.78 -1.51 1.97
CA ILE A 120 -0.35 -1.81 2.01
C ILE A 120 0.21 -1.58 3.43
N LEU A 121 -0.14 -0.45 4.06
CA LEU A 121 0.28 -0.13 5.44
C LEU A 121 -0.20 -1.20 6.44
N ILE A 122 -1.49 -1.53 6.42
CA ILE A 122 -2.08 -2.57 7.29
C ILE A 122 -1.38 -3.91 7.09
N ARG A 123 -1.14 -4.33 5.85
CA ARG A 123 -0.50 -5.62 5.53
C ARG A 123 0.96 -5.67 5.97
N LEU A 124 1.69 -4.55 5.88
CA LEU A 124 3.08 -4.47 6.34
C LEU A 124 3.16 -4.47 7.87
N PHE A 125 2.22 -3.79 8.52
CA PHE A 125 2.10 -3.74 9.98
C PHE A 125 1.82 -5.13 10.56
N LYS A 126 0.78 -5.82 10.07
CA LYS A 126 0.43 -7.19 10.51
C LYS A 126 1.53 -8.22 10.29
N LYS A 127 2.34 -8.05 9.25
CA LYS A 127 3.47 -8.95 8.96
C LYS A 127 4.71 -8.63 9.82
N ASN A 128 4.61 -7.71 10.79
CA ASN A 128 5.70 -7.22 11.62
C ASN A 128 6.92 -6.75 10.82
N VAL A 129 6.71 -6.27 9.59
CA VAL A 129 7.79 -5.73 8.76
C VAL A 129 8.10 -4.29 9.17
N TRP A 130 7.04 -3.50 9.40
CA TRP A 130 7.10 -2.12 9.87
C TRP A 130 6.30 -1.94 11.15
N ASN A 131 6.82 -2.47 12.25
CA ASN A 131 6.25 -2.38 13.58
C ASN A 131 6.72 -1.11 14.31
N ASP A 132 6.59 0.05 13.66
CA ASP A 132 7.07 1.33 14.16
C ASP A 132 5.90 2.27 14.48
N SER A 133 6.07 3.14 15.47
CA SER A 133 5.10 4.18 15.85
C SER A 133 4.69 5.08 14.68
N ARG A 134 5.63 5.40 13.78
CA ARG A 134 5.35 6.17 12.56
C ARG A 134 4.35 5.49 11.64
N THR A 135 4.48 4.17 11.44
CA THR A 135 3.54 3.41 10.58
C THR A 135 2.16 3.34 11.21
N ALA A 136 2.10 3.14 12.52
CA ALA A 136 0.84 3.12 13.26
C ALA A 136 0.13 4.48 13.21
N ASN A 137 0.86 5.59 13.39
CA ASN A 137 0.31 6.94 13.23
C ASN A 137 -0.21 7.19 11.81
N LEU A 138 0.43 6.64 10.78
CA LEU A 138 -0.05 6.76 9.40
C LEU A 138 -1.38 6.03 9.15
N ILE A 139 -1.59 4.88 9.79
CA ILE A 139 -2.86 4.14 9.73
C ILE A 139 -3.94 4.90 10.52
N ALA A 140 -3.57 5.49 11.66
CA ALA A 140 -4.43 6.37 12.44
C ALA A 140 -4.86 7.61 11.64
N ASP A 141 -3.95 8.28 10.95
CA ASP A 141 -4.26 9.40 10.05
C ASP A 141 -5.26 9.00 8.96
N ALA A 142 -5.18 7.75 8.47
CA ALA A 142 -6.11 7.24 7.48
C ALA A 142 -7.54 7.04 8.03
N CYS A 143 -7.72 6.81 9.33
CA CYS A 143 -9.04 6.80 9.99
C CYS A 143 -9.72 8.17 9.95
N LEU A 144 -8.93 9.25 9.91
CA LEU A 144 -9.42 10.63 9.85
C LEU A 144 -9.67 11.12 8.42
N ALA A 145 -9.49 10.26 7.42
CA ALA A 145 -9.75 10.62 6.03
C ALA A 145 -11.24 10.95 5.82
N LYS A 146 -11.55 11.97 5.01
CA LYS A 146 -12.94 12.39 4.71
C LYS A 146 -13.77 11.34 3.96
N ARG A 147 -13.13 10.31 3.36
CA ARG A 147 -13.76 9.41 2.38
C ARG A 147 -13.98 8.00 2.95
N LYS A 148 -15.23 7.50 2.93
CA LYS A 148 -15.63 6.16 3.42
C LYS A 148 -14.74 5.03 2.93
N LYS A 149 -14.39 5.04 1.65
CA LYS A 149 -13.53 4.00 1.04
C LYS A 149 -12.11 3.95 1.62
N VAL A 150 -11.63 5.03 2.24
CA VAL A 150 -10.27 5.15 2.80
C VAL A 150 -10.26 4.91 4.31
N TYR A 151 -11.17 5.54 5.06
CA TYR A 151 -11.20 5.36 6.53
C TYR A 151 -11.78 4.01 6.95
N ALA A 152 -12.75 3.45 6.22
CA ALA A 152 -13.37 2.17 6.59
C ALA A 152 -12.38 1.01 6.78
N PRO A 153 -11.42 0.75 5.87
CA PRO A 153 -10.43 -0.30 6.09
C PRO A 153 -9.48 0.00 7.27
N ALA A 154 -9.17 1.27 7.54
CA ALA A 154 -8.33 1.65 8.69
C ALA A 154 -9.06 1.45 10.02
N VAL A 155 -10.32 1.86 10.10
CA VAL A 155 -11.18 1.65 11.29
C VAL A 155 -11.40 0.16 11.54
N ARG A 156 -11.72 -0.63 10.50
CA ARG A 156 -11.89 -2.09 10.63
C ARG A 156 -10.64 -2.78 11.14
N PHE A 157 -9.46 -2.32 10.73
CA PHE A 157 -8.19 -2.82 11.23
C PHE A 157 -8.05 -2.60 12.74
N PHE A 158 -8.36 -1.40 13.25
CA PHE A 158 -8.31 -1.14 14.69
C PHE A 158 -9.38 -1.89 15.49
N LEU A 159 -10.53 -2.18 14.88
CA LEU A 159 -11.60 -2.98 15.49
C LEU A 159 -11.30 -4.49 15.49
N GLY A 160 -10.14 -4.93 14.99
CA GLY A 160 -9.82 -6.37 14.88
C GLY A 160 -10.71 -7.12 13.87
N GLN A 161 -11.53 -6.39 13.10
CA GLN A 161 -12.34 -6.95 12.02
C GLN A 161 -11.43 -7.17 10.82
N ASP A 162 -10.71 -8.28 10.88
CA ASP A 162 -9.86 -8.75 9.81
C ASP A 162 -10.74 -9.11 8.61
N VAL A 163 -11.07 -8.09 7.82
CA VAL A 163 -11.42 -8.33 6.43
C VAL A 163 -10.16 -8.94 5.84
N ALA A 164 -10.19 -10.27 5.69
CA ALA A 164 -9.38 -10.97 4.73
C ALA A 164 -9.55 -10.24 3.40
N ALA A 165 -8.66 -9.27 3.15
CA ALA A 165 -8.65 -8.38 2.00
C ALA A 165 -8.23 -9.13 0.73
N GLU A 166 -8.58 -10.42 0.65
CA GLU A 166 -8.28 -11.37 -0.41
C GLU A 166 -9.56 -11.97 -1.03
N GLY A 167 -10.78 -11.63 -0.58
CA GLY A 167 -11.98 -12.28 -1.16
C GLY A 167 -13.35 -11.59 -1.09
N LYS A 168 -13.54 -10.51 -0.30
CA LYS A 168 -14.85 -9.85 -0.16
C LYS A 168 -14.81 -8.37 -0.56
N ASP A 169 -14.42 -8.10 -1.79
CA ASP A 169 -14.84 -6.88 -2.50
C ASP A 169 -15.94 -7.29 -3.48
N SER A 170 -17.13 -7.58 -2.93
CA SER A 170 -18.37 -7.49 -3.69
C SER A 170 -18.83 -6.04 -3.53
N ASP A 171 -18.82 -5.29 -4.62
CA ASP A 171 -19.49 -3.98 -4.71
C ASP A 171 -21.01 -4.20 -4.61
N SER A 172 -21.51 -4.60 -3.44
CA SER A 172 -22.90 -4.41 -3.08
C SER A 172 -22.96 -3.27 -2.08
N GLU A 173 -23.43 -2.12 -2.56
CA GLU A 173 -24.10 -1.12 -1.74
C GLU A 173 -25.30 -1.81 -1.06
N SER A 174 -25.06 -2.46 0.07
CA SER A 174 -26.10 -3.01 0.93
C SER A 174 -25.55 -2.98 2.35
N GLU A 175 -26.00 -1.96 3.09
CA GLU A 175 -25.90 -1.90 4.54
C GLU A 175 -26.40 -3.24 5.11
N SER A 176 -25.48 -4.03 5.66
CA SER A 176 -25.80 -5.16 6.51
C SER A 176 -24.72 -5.27 7.57
N ASP A 177 -24.98 -4.58 8.67
CA ASP A 177 -24.31 -4.78 9.95
C ASP A 177 -24.58 -6.21 10.42
N THR A 178 -23.60 -7.11 10.27
CA THR A 178 -23.46 -8.26 11.16
C THR A 178 -21.98 -8.49 11.43
N VAL A 179 -21.54 -7.95 12.56
CA VAL A 179 -20.18 -8.06 13.08
C VAL A 179 -20.04 -9.41 13.79
N GLY A 180 -19.34 -10.36 13.16
CA GLY A 180 -18.73 -11.48 13.87
C GLY A 180 -17.45 -10.99 14.55
N ILE A 181 -17.52 -10.73 15.85
CA ILE A 181 -16.35 -10.38 16.67
C ILE A 181 -15.51 -11.65 16.83
N THR A 182 -14.36 -11.72 16.18
CA THR A 182 -13.30 -12.66 16.58
C THR A 182 -12.26 -11.86 17.35
N ASP A 183 -12.18 -12.15 18.64
CA ASP A 183 -11.33 -11.47 19.61
C ASP A 183 -9.86 -11.84 19.39
N GLN A 184 -9.22 -11.23 18.38
CA GLN A 184 -7.77 -11.14 18.29
C GLN A 184 -7.35 -9.74 18.70
N PHE A 185 -7.08 -9.61 20.00
CA PHE A 185 -6.53 -8.43 20.65
C PHE A 185 -5.29 -7.95 19.88
N CYS A 186 -5.39 -6.82 19.18
CA CYS A 186 -4.22 -6.14 18.64
C CYS A 186 -3.40 -5.59 19.83
N PRO A 187 -2.08 -5.82 19.91
CA PRO A 187 -1.25 -5.36 21.03
C PRO A 187 -1.01 -3.84 21.06
N LEU A 188 -1.84 -3.06 20.35
CA LEU A 188 -1.76 -1.61 20.29
C LEU A 188 -2.61 -1.01 21.40
N ARG A 189 -1.97 -0.38 22.40
CA ARG A 189 -2.67 0.59 23.26
C ARG A 189 -2.96 1.85 22.44
N ILE A 190 -4.21 1.97 21.97
CA ILE A 190 -4.72 3.24 21.45
C ILE A 190 -4.90 4.16 22.65
N PHE A 191 -3.96 5.08 22.88
CA PHE A 191 -4.20 6.18 23.80
C PHE A 191 -5.11 7.20 23.09
N LEU A 192 -6.38 7.24 23.48
CA LEU A 192 -7.28 8.35 23.20
C LEU A 192 -6.78 9.55 24.02
N ILE A 193 -5.89 10.36 23.44
CA ILE A 193 -5.53 11.64 24.06
C ILE A 193 -6.69 12.60 23.77
N SER A 194 -7.58 12.71 24.74
CA SER A 194 -8.56 13.79 24.78
C SER A 194 -7.81 15.09 25.06
N ILE A 195 -7.68 15.98 24.08
CA ILE A 195 -7.22 17.35 24.35
C ILE A 195 -8.43 18.13 24.86
N PRO A 196 -8.38 18.77 26.04
CA PRO A 196 -9.45 19.63 26.48
C PRO A 196 -9.38 20.93 25.66
N SER A 197 -10.31 21.14 24.73
CA SER A 197 -10.48 22.43 24.06
C SER A 197 -11.91 22.62 23.56
N ASP A 198 -12.53 23.71 24.02
CA ASP A 198 -13.92 24.14 23.84
C ASP A 198 -14.33 24.45 22.39
N HIS A 199 -14.27 23.46 21.49
CA HIS A 199 -14.83 23.60 20.13
C HIS A 199 -15.57 22.32 19.68
N PRO A 200 -16.77 22.44 19.09
CA PRO A 200 -17.71 21.32 18.88
C PRO A 200 -17.35 20.37 17.73
N LEU A 201 -16.15 20.43 17.16
CA LEU A 201 -15.71 19.54 16.08
C LEU A 201 -14.37 18.88 16.46
N LEU A 202 -14.50 17.89 17.36
CA LEU A 202 -13.60 16.76 17.62
C LEU A 202 -12.26 16.73 16.84
N SER A 203 -11.19 17.17 17.49
CA SER A 203 -9.81 16.86 17.09
C SER A 203 -9.34 15.58 17.81
N VAL A 204 -9.76 14.41 17.32
CA VAL A 204 -9.21 13.12 17.80
C VAL A 204 -7.82 12.93 17.18
N VAL A 205 -6.77 13.10 17.97
CA VAL A 205 -5.40 12.75 17.57
C VAL A 205 -5.10 11.35 18.11
N LEU A 206 -5.09 10.36 17.22
CA LEU A 206 -4.64 9.00 17.53
C LEU A 206 -3.11 9.00 17.57
N LYS A 207 -2.52 8.92 18.77
CA LYS A 207 -1.06 8.76 18.93
C LYS A 207 -0.77 7.36 19.44
N VAL A 208 -0.18 6.54 18.58
CA VAL A 208 0.18 5.16 18.94
C VAL A 208 1.58 5.17 19.56
N GLY A 209 1.66 4.88 20.86
CA GLY A 209 2.91 4.67 21.59
C GLY A 209 3.18 3.17 21.80
N TYR A 210 4.46 2.79 21.85
CA TYR A 210 4.90 1.51 22.41
C TYR A 210 5.37 1.76 23.84
N ASP A 211 5.13 0.80 24.75
CA ASP A 211 5.83 0.72 26.04
C ASP A 211 7.34 0.49 25.82
#